data_AF-S8FKQ4-F1
#
_entry.id   AF-S8FKQ4-F1
#
_cell.length_a   1.000
_cell.length_b   1.000
_cell.length_c   1.000
_cell.angle_alpha   90.00
_cell.angle_beta   90.00
_cell.angle_gamma   90.00
#
_symmetry.space_group_name_H-M   'P 1'
#
loop_
_entity.id
_entity.type
_entity.pdbx_description
1 polymer ?
#
loop_
_entity_poly.entity_id
_entity_poly.type
_entity_poly.pdbx_seq_one_letter_code
_entity_poly.pdbx_strand_id
1 'polypeptide(L)'
;RTLDQVRIDRTMPTTIVTGVAASTWEAFLFYLYTGVIVFAPLTSAGEEARKAFKARYRSRNPHRPVPCSCKSIYRLAHQLDMADLEDLALKEIDSQLSVRNIVTEIFTKFTSRYDRVKAVEMHFLKQHWDEIKGSRQVAEMLMKVTSGRYPHTAPILTEIWQSVSIAGA
;
A
#
# COMPACT_ATOMS: atom_id res chain seq x y z
N ARG A 1 -60.18 8.04 13.82
CA ARG A 1 -59.48 9.13 13.09
C ARG A 1 -59.10 10.13 14.17
N THR A 2 -57.85 10.22 14.58
CA THR A 2 -56.76 10.83 13.80
C THR A 2 -55.44 10.13 14.12
N LEU A 3 -54.74 9.66 13.09
CA LEU A 3 -53.35 9.22 13.22
C LEU A 3 -52.52 10.49 13.30
N ASP A 4 -51.94 10.77 14.46
CA ASP A 4 -50.89 11.80 14.57
C ASP A 4 -49.72 11.35 13.71
N GLN A 5 -49.49 12.10 12.63
CA GLN A 5 -48.35 11.93 11.76
C GLN A 5 -47.09 12.17 12.58
N VAL A 6 -46.39 11.09 12.91
CA VAL A 6 -44.98 11.15 13.33
C VAL A 6 -44.21 11.75 12.17
N ARG A 7 -43.98 13.06 12.26
CA ARG A 7 -43.10 13.79 11.35
C ARG A 7 -41.68 13.31 11.66
N ILE A 8 -41.25 12.25 10.98
CA ILE A 8 -39.84 11.85 10.96
C ILE A 8 -39.10 12.97 10.26
N ASP A 9 -38.51 13.86 11.04
CA ASP A 9 -37.53 14.82 10.55
C ASP A 9 -36.31 14.02 10.11
N ARG A 10 -36.30 13.59 8.84
CA ARG A 10 -35.19 12.85 8.22
C ARG A 10 -34.07 13.83 7.90
N THR A 11 -33.48 14.44 8.91
CA THR A 11 -32.13 15.00 8.74
C THR A 11 -31.19 13.82 8.59
N MET A 12 -30.71 13.59 7.36
CA MET A 12 -29.74 12.52 7.10
C MET A 12 -28.49 12.78 7.96
N PRO A 13 -28.09 11.85 8.85
CA PRO A 13 -26.93 12.05 9.69
C PRO A 13 -25.69 12.22 8.81
N THR A 14 -25.05 13.39 8.89
CA THR A 14 -23.81 13.66 8.15
C THR A 14 -22.63 13.22 8.99
N THR A 15 -21.81 12.31 8.46
CA THR A 15 -20.57 11.86 9.09
C THR A 15 -19.38 12.32 8.26
N ILE A 16 -18.41 12.99 8.88
CA ILE A 16 -17.17 13.43 8.23
C ILE A 16 -16.09 12.38 8.48
N VAL A 17 -15.54 11.83 7.41
CA VAL A 17 -14.40 10.91 7.46
C VAL A 17 -13.12 11.70 7.21
N THR A 18 -12.20 11.70 8.17
CA THR A 18 -10.90 12.36 8.08
C THR A 18 -9.76 11.33 7.98
N GLY A 19 -8.60 11.74 7.47
CA GLY A 19 -7.41 10.88 7.38
C GLY A 19 -7.37 9.89 6.21
N VAL A 20 -8.40 9.87 5.37
CA VAL A 20 -8.50 9.03 4.16
C VAL A 20 -8.68 9.92 2.93
N ALA A 21 -7.95 9.64 1.86
CA ALA A 21 -8.12 10.35 0.60
C ALA A 21 -9.48 10.01 -0.03
N ALA A 22 -10.15 10.99 -0.64
CA ALA A 22 -11.49 10.80 -1.23
C ALA A 22 -11.56 9.60 -2.20
N SER A 23 -10.55 9.42 -3.07
CA SER A 23 -10.48 8.28 -4.00
C SER A 23 -10.29 6.93 -3.32
N THR A 24 -9.64 6.90 -2.16
CA THR A 24 -9.51 5.66 -1.37
C THR A 24 -10.83 5.33 -0.70
N TRP A 25 -11.52 6.34 -0.15
CA TRP A 25 -12.84 6.15 0.44
C TRP A 25 -13.90 5.74 -0.60
N GLU A 26 -13.89 6.35 -1.78
CA GLU A 26 -14.78 5.99 -2.89
C GLU A 26 -14.56 4.54 -3.34
N ALA A 27 -13.30 4.12 -3.52
CA ALA A 27 -12.97 2.73 -3.86
C ALA A 27 -13.38 1.75 -2.75
N PHE A 28 -13.22 2.14 -1.48
CA PHE A 28 -13.65 1.36 -0.34
C PHE A 28 -15.18 1.19 -0.29
N LEU A 29 -15.95 2.27 -0.45
CA LEU A 29 -17.40 2.20 -0.53
C LEU A 29 -17.83 1.30 -1.69
N PHE A 30 -17.26 1.49 -2.88
CA PHE A 30 -17.56 0.64 -4.03
C PHE A 30 -17.27 -0.85 -3.74
N TYR A 31 -16.17 -1.15 -3.05
CA TYR A 31 -15.85 -2.50 -2.60
C TYR A 31 -16.91 -3.06 -1.64
N LEU A 32 -17.37 -2.29 -0.65
CA LEU A 32 -18.43 -2.74 0.28
C LEU A 32 -19.72 -3.13 -0.45
N TYR A 33 -20.08 -2.39 -1.51
CA TYR A 33 -21.31 -2.67 -2.27
C TYR A 33 -21.16 -3.79 -3.31
N THR A 34 -19.96 -3.98 -3.88
CA THR A 34 -19.78 -4.84 -5.06
C THR A 34 -18.85 -6.02 -4.84
N GLY A 35 -18.08 -6.02 -3.75
CA GLY A 35 -16.96 -6.94 -3.51
C GLY A 35 -15.75 -6.72 -4.42
N VAL A 36 -15.77 -5.71 -5.30
CA VAL A 36 -14.71 -5.47 -6.29
C VAL A 36 -13.85 -4.28 -5.90
N ILE A 37 -12.53 -4.48 -5.89
CA ILE A 37 -11.55 -3.41 -5.73
C ILE A 37 -10.45 -3.53 -6.78
N VAL A 38 -9.99 -2.39 -7.28
CA VAL A 38 -8.89 -2.32 -8.24
C VAL A 38 -7.84 -1.37 -7.71
N PHE A 39 -6.59 -1.85 -7.68
CA PHE A 39 -5.46 -1.09 -7.20
C PHE A 39 -4.68 -0.46 -8.35
N ALA A 40 -4.07 0.68 -8.06
CA ALA A 40 -3.17 1.36 -8.98
C ALA A 40 -1.71 0.93 -8.73
N PRO A 41 -0.87 0.88 -9.78
CA PRO A 41 0.54 0.47 -9.69
C PRO A 41 1.32 1.21 -8.61
N LEU A 42 2.16 0.55 -7.82
CA LEU A 42 2.97 1.14 -6.76
C LEU A 42 3.68 2.41 -7.25
N THR A 43 3.75 3.42 -6.40
CA THR A 43 4.40 4.70 -6.77
C THR A 43 5.86 4.49 -7.17
N SER A 44 6.53 3.50 -6.59
CA SER A 44 7.89 3.09 -6.92
C SER A 44 8.06 2.42 -8.29
N ALA A 45 6.96 2.02 -8.96
CA ALA A 45 7.00 1.55 -10.34
C ALA A 45 7.08 2.71 -11.37
N GLY A 46 6.91 3.96 -10.94
CA GLY A 46 7.00 5.16 -11.77
C GLY A 46 5.67 5.91 -11.92
N GLU A 47 5.75 7.24 -11.87
CA GLU A 47 4.57 8.12 -11.91
C GLU A 47 3.90 8.11 -13.29
N GLU A 48 4.68 8.04 -14.37
CA GLU A 48 4.19 7.97 -15.75
C GLU A 48 3.37 6.71 -15.99
N ALA A 49 3.89 5.55 -15.56
CA ALA A 49 3.20 4.28 -15.66
C ALA A 49 1.89 4.28 -14.86
N ARG A 50 1.92 4.84 -13.65
CA ARG A 50 0.74 4.98 -12.78
C ARG A 50 -0.32 5.90 -13.39
N LYS A 51 0.08 7.05 -13.96
CA LYS A 51 -0.82 7.98 -14.67
C LYS A 51 -1.43 7.34 -15.91
N ALA A 52 -0.63 6.69 -16.74
CA ALA A 52 -1.09 6.00 -17.94
C ALA A 52 -2.09 4.88 -17.61
N PHE A 53 -1.81 4.10 -16.56
CA PHE A 53 -2.73 3.08 -16.06
C PHE A 53 -4.08 3.66 -15.66
N LYS A 54 -4.09 4.72 -14.83
CA LYS A 54 -5.33 5.37 -14.37
C LYS A 54 -6.14 5.97 -15.51
N ALA A 55 -5.48 6.62 -16.47
CA ALA A 55 -6.13 7.16 -17.66
C ALA A 55 -6.81 6.06 -18.49
N ARG A 56 -6.08 4.97 -18.75
CA ARG A 56 -6.60 3.79 -19.48
C ARG A 56 -7.73 3.10 -18.72
N TYR A 57 -7.63 3.00 -17.40
CA TYR A 57 -8.66 2.40 -16.57
C TYR A 57 -9.95 3.23 -16.62
N ARG A 58 -9.83 4.55 -16.48
CA ARG A 58 -10.97 5.48 -16.49
C ARG A 58 -11.72 5.46 -17.82
N SER A 59 -11.01 5.39 -18.94
CA SER A 59 -11.67 5.31 -20.26
C SER A 59 -12.45 4.02 -20.46
N ARG A 60 -11.99 2.90 -19.88
CA ARG A 60 -12.66 1.60 -19.97
C ARG A 60 -13.75 1.40 -18.92
N ASN A 61 -13.71 2.15 -17.82
CA ASN A 61 -14.59 1.98 -16.67
C ASN A 61 -15.13 3.33 -16.17
N PRO A 62 -15.97 4.02 -16.96
CA PRO A 62 -16.42 5.38 -16.64
C PRO A 62 -17.28 5.48 -15.37
N HIS A 63 -17.93 4.39 -14.95
CA HIS A 63 -18.78 4.33 -13.76
C HIS A 63 -18.13 3.61 -12.57
N ARG A 64 -16.81 3.37 -12.62
CA ARG A 64 -16.07 2.77 -11.50
C ARG A 64 -15.15 3.80 -10.86
N PRO A 65 -14.91 3.68 -9.54
CA PRO A 65 -13.97 4.56 -8.87
C PRO A 65 -12.56 4.44 -9.47
N VAL A 66 -11.80 5.53 -9.38
CA VAL A 66 -10.41 5.53 -9.83
C VAL A 66 -9.59 4.58 -8.95
N PRO A 67 -8.76 3.71 -9.54
CA PRO A 67 -7.92 2.79 -8.76
C PRO A 67 -7.03 3.53 -7.77
N CYS A 68 -7.06 3.08 -6.52
CA CYS A 68 -6.36 3.72 -5.41
C CYS A 68 -5.07 2.94 -5.05
N SER A 69 -4.28 3.48 -4.11
CA SER A 69 -3.06 2.79 -3.67
C SER A 69 -3.44 1.59 -2.78
N CYS A 70 -2.90 0.40 -3.07
CA CYS A 70 -3.03 -0.76 -2.20
C CYS A 70 -2.55 -0.46 -0.77
N LYS A 71 -1.48 0.34 -0.60
CA LYS A 71 -1.01 0.79 0.73
C LYS A 71 -2.03 1.63 1.50
N SER A 72 -2.79 2.48 0.79
CA SER A 72 -3.83 3.29 1.42
C SER A 72 -5.02 2.44 1.87
N ILE A 73 -5.40 1.45 1.07
CA ILE A 73 -6.46 0.50 1.43
C ILE A 73 -6.00 -0.44 2.54
N TYR A 74 -4.77 -0.93 2.49
CA TYR A 74 -4.20 -1.74 3.56
C TYR A 74 -4.29 -1.01 4.91
N ARG A 75 -3.87 0.26 4.96
CA ARG A 75 -3.98 1.07 6.17
C ARG A 75 -5.44 1.25 6.62
N LEU A 76 -6.35 1.52 5.68
CA LEU A 76 -7.77 1.70 5.99
C LEU A 76 -8.39 0.41 6.54
N ALA A 77 -8.15 -0.71 5.87
CA ALA A 77 -8.62 -2.03 6.26
C ALA A 77 -8.10 -2.41 7.65
N HIS A 78 -6.82 -2.14 7.92
CA HIS A 78 -6.21 -2.35 9.22
C HIS A 78 -6.88 -1.51 10.32
N GLN A 79 -7.18 -0.23 10.04
CA GLN A 79 -7.88 0.65 11.00
C GLN A 79 -9.33 0.23 11.26
N LEU A 80 -9.97 -0.44 10.30
CA LEU A 80 -11.35 -0.90 10.38
C LEU A 80 -11.48 -2.38 10.77
N ASP A 81 -10.35 -3.05 11.08
CA ASP A 81 -10.28 -4.48 11.42
C ASP A 81 -10.89 -5.40 10.35
N MET A 82 -10.65 -5.08 9.07
CA MET A 82 -11.15 -5.83 7.92
C MET A 82 -10.07 -6.75 7.33
N ALA A 83 -9.86 -7.90 7.98
CA ALA A 83 -8.80 -8.86 7.62
C ALA A 83 -8.79 -9.25 6.13
N ASP A 84 -9.95 -9.58 5.55
CA ASP A 84 -10.03 -10.00 4.14
C ASP A 84 -9.57 -8.89 3.17
N LEU A 85 -9.92 -7.63 3.46
CA LEU A 85 -9.52 -6.50 2.64
C LEU A 85 -8.04 -6.14 2.86
N GLU A 86 -7.55 -6.31 4.09
CA GLU A 86 -6.13 -6.19 4.41
C GLU A 86 -5.30 -7.22 3.62
N ASP A 87 -5.75 -8.47 3.55
CA ASP A 87 -5.11 -9.56 2.82
C ASP A 87 -5.12 -9.34 1.31
N LEU A 88 -6.24 -8.86 0.76
CA LEU A 88 -6.34 -8.48 -0.65
C LEU A 88 -5.33 -7.38 -1.00
N ALA A 89 -5.22 -6.36 -0.14
CA ALA A 89 -4.27 -5.27 -0.35
C ALA A 89 -2.80 -5.73 -0.19
N LEU A 90 -2.53 -6.64 0.75
CA LEU A 90 -1.20 -7.22 0.94
C LEU A 90 -0.78 -8.07 -0.26
N LYS A 91 -1.68 -8.90 -0.77
CA LYS A 91 -1.45 -9.71 -1.97
C LYS A 91 -1.15 -8.83 -3.19
N GLU A 92 -1.84 -7.70 -3.31
CA GLU A 92 -1.56 -6.75 -4.36
C GLU A 92 -0.16 -6.13 -4.21
N ILE A 93 0.23 -5.74 -2.99
CA ILE A 93 1.58 -5.22 -2.71
C ILE A 93 2.63 -6.24 -3.19
N ASP A 94 2.50 -7.50 -2.76
CA ASP A 94 3.38 -8.60 -3.13
C ASP A 94 3.49 -8.77 -4.65
N SER A 95 2.34 -8.81 -5.34
CA SER A 95 2.28 -9.02 -6.79
C SER A 95 2.98 -7.94 -7.63
N GLN A 96 3.20 -6.76 -7.05
CA GLN A 96 3.82 -5.61 -7.73
C GLN A 96 5.29 -5.41 -7.30
N LEU A 97 5.82 -6.24 -6.41
CA LEU A 97 7.23 -6.20 -6.04
C LEU A 97 8.10 -6.64 -7.23
N SER A 98 9.24 -5.98 -7.37
CA SER A 98 10.23 -6.26 -8.39
C SER A 98 11.62 -5.85 -7.92
N VAL A 99 12.65 -6.40 -8.55
CA VAL A 99 14.05 -6.02 -8.32
C VAL A 99 14.31 -4.52 -8.52
N ARG A 100 13.47 -3.84 -9.30
CA ARG A 100 13.58 -2.40 -9.59
C ARG A 100 13.02 -1.52 -8.46
N ASN A 101 12.01 -1.99 -7.74
CA ASN A 101 11.29 -1.18 -6.75
C ASN A 101 11.53 -1.62 -5.30
N ILE A 102 11.91 -2.88 -5.05
CA ILE A 102 11.95 -3.46 -3.69
C ILE A 102 12.83 -2.66 -2.72
N VAL A 103 13.99 -2.20 -3.17
CA VAL A 103 14.90 -1.38 -2.36
C VAL A 103 14.24 -0.07 -1.95
N THR A 104 13.40 0.52 -2.81
CA THR A 104 12.69 1.76 -2.45
C THR A 104 11.53 1.47 -1.49
N GLU A 105 10.83 0.36 -1.69
CA GLU A 105 9.65 -0.02 -0.91
C GLU A 105 10.01 -0.35 0.55
N ILE A 106 11.03 -1.17 0.76
CA ILE A 106 11.35 -1.74 2.07
C ILE A 106 11.78 -0.71 3.11
N PHE A 107 12.31 0.44 2.67
CA PHE A 107 12.74 1.52 3.55
C PHE A 107 11.70 2.63 3.71
N THR A 108 10.48 2.43 3.21
CA THR A 108 9.39 3.39 3.44
C THR A 108 8.93 3.38 4.90
N LYS A 109 8.43 4.53 5.37
CA LYS A 109 7.74 4.62 6.68
C LYS A 109 6.49 3.73 6.75
N PHE A 110 5.95 3.32 5.61
CA PHE A 110 4.81 2.41 5.55
C PHE A 110 5.25 1.02 5.99
N THR A 111 6.28 0.46 5.35
CA THR A 111 6.83 -0.85 5.69
C THR A 111 7.26 -0.94 7.16
N SER A 112 7.87 0.12 7.70
CA SER A 112 8.29 0.14 9.11
C SER A 112 7.14 0.11 10.12
N ARG A 113 5.89 0.37 9.69
CA ARG A 113 4.70 0.41 10.55
C ARG A 113 3.86 -0.88 10.49
N TYR A 114 4.03 -1.68 9.45
CA TYR A 114 3.18 -2.84 9.18
C TYR A 114 4.03 -4.09 9.02
N ASP A 115 4.10 -4.90 10.07
CA ASP A 115 5.00 -6.05 10.11
C ASP A 115 4.70 -7.11 9.04
N ARG A 116 3.42 -7.30 8.67
CA ARG A 116 3.03 -8.22 7.59
C ARG A 116 3.57 -7.75 6.24
N VAL A 117 3.52 -6.45 5.96
CA VAL A 117 4.10 -5.85 4.76
C VAL A 117 5.63 -6.01 4.78
N LYS A 118 6.26 -5.70 5.93
CA LYS A 118 7.71 -5.88 6.12
C LYS A 118 8.14 -7.32 5.84
N ALA A 119 7.39 -8.31 6.33
CA ALA A 119 7.69 -9.72 6.12
C ALA A 119 7.65 -10.10 4.63
N VAL A 120 6.63 -9.68 3.90
CA VAL A 120 6.49 -9.94 2.45
C VAL A 120 7.61 -9.26 1.66
N GLU A 121 7.85 -7.97 1.88
CA GLU A 121 8.91 -7.23 1.18
C GLU A 121 10.30 -7.81 1.50
N MET A 122 10.54 -8.20 2.76
CA MET A 122 11.81 -8.79 3.17
C MET A 122 12.01 -10.19 2.59
N HIS A 123 10.94 -10.98 2.46
CA HIS A 123 10.99 -12.27 1.79
C HIS A 123 11.41 -12.12 0.32
N PHE A 124 10.76 -11.22 -0.41
CA PHE A 124 11.12 -10.92 -1.81
C PHE A 124 12.56 -10.43 -1.94
N LEU A 125 12.98 -9.50 -1.07
CA LEU A 125 14.35 -8.96 -1.10
C LEU A 125 15.39 -10.07 -0.90
N LYS A 126 15.18 -10.97 0.06
CA LYS A 126 16.09 -12.08 0.34
C LYS A 126 16.21 -13.02 -0.86
N GLN A 127 15.09 -13.35 -1.53
CA GLN A 127 15.09 -14.21 -2.72
C GLN A 127 15.87 -13.62 -3.90
N HIS A 128 15.88 -12.30 -4.04
CA HIS A 128 16.54 -11.59 -5.14
C HIS A 128 17.84 -10.88 -4.72
N TRP A 129 18.37 -11.18 -3.53
CA TRP A 129 19.49 -10.43 -2.96
C TRP A 129 20.74 -10.49 -3.84
N ASP A 130 21.08 -11.65 -4.39
CA ASP A 130 22.27 -11.82 -5.23
C ASP A 130 22.23 -10.99 -6.52
N GLU A 131 21.04 -10.76 -7.07
CA GLU A 131 20.83 -9.91 -8.24
C GLU A 131 20.95 -8.42 -7.89
N ILE A 132 20.53 -8.04 -6.67
CA ILE A 132 20.35 -6.65 -6.28
C ILE A 132 21.55 -6.08 -5.50
N LYS A 133 22.35 -6.91 -4.81
CA LYS A 133 23.42 -6.46 -3.90
C LYS A 133 24.48 -5.56 -4.54
N GLY A 134 24.74 -5.72 -5.84
CA GLY A 134 25.68 -4.89 -6.60
C GLY A 134 25.05 -3.66 -7.27
N SER A 135 23.75 -3.43 -7.09
CA SER A 135 23.04 -2.37 -7.81
C SER A 135 23.33 -0.99 -7.23
N ARG A 136 23.26 0.02 -8.10
CA ARG A 136 23.34 1.44 -7.68
C ARG A 136 22.28 1.79 -6.63
N GLN A 137 21.10 1.16 -6.68
CA GLN A 137 20.02 1.44 -5.73
C GLN A 137 20.41 1.05 -4.30
N VAL A 138 21.08 -0.09 -4.12
CA VAL A 138 21.58 -0.53 -2.81
C VAL A 138 22.68 0.40 -2.31
N ALA A 139 23.62 0.79 -3.18
CA ALA A 139 24.68 1.73 -2.81
C ALA A 139 24.14 3.11 -2.39
N GLU A 140 23.21 3.68 -3.18
CA GLU A 140 22.54 4.94 -2.84
C GLU A 140 21.72 4.84 -1.55
N MET A 141 21.09 3.70 -1.33
CA MET A 141 20.37 3.41 -0.10
C MET A 141 21.31 3.36 1.11
N LEU A 142 22.43 2.64 1.03
CA LEU A 142 23.43 2.57 2.11
C LEU A 142 23.94 3.97 2.48
N MET A 143 24.26 4.80 1.48
CA MET A 143 24.66 6.19 1.71
C MET A 143 23.57 7.03 2.39
N LYS A 144 22.30 6.79 2.05
CA LYS A 144 21.18 7.48 2.70
C LYS A 144 21.03 7.06 4.15
N VAL A 145 21.24 5.79 4.49
CA VAL A 145 21.13 5.32 5.87
C VAL A 145 22.31 5.79 6.73
N THR A 146 23.55 5.69 6.22
CA THR A 146 24.75 6.16 6.96
C THR A 146 24.73 7.67 7.20
N SER A 147 24.06 8.44 6.35
CA SER A 147 23.85 9.88 6.55
C SER A 147 22.81 10.25 7.64
N GLY A 148 22.22 9.27 8.34
CA GLY A 148 21.27 9.51 9.44
C GLY A 148 19.87 9.99 8.98
N ARG A 149 19.61 10.03 7.67
CA ARG A 149 18.34 10.53 7.09
C ARG A 149 17.15 9.59 7.30
N TYR A 150 17.38 8.41 7.87
CA TYR A 150 16.38 7.37 8.05
C TYR A 150 16.57 6.64 9.40
N PRO A 151 16.02 7.16 10.51
CA PRO A 151 16.17 6.51 11.82
C PRO A 151 15.47 5.13 11.90
N HIS A 152 14.42 4.93 11.09
CA HIS A 152 13.66 3.66 11.06
C HIS A 152 14.31 2.55 10.22
N THR A 153 15.41 2.82 9.52
CA THR A 153 15.99 1.86 8.57
C THR A 153 17.16 1.08 9.15
N ALA A 154 17.72 1.50 10.28
CA ALA A 154 18.81 0.77 10.93
C ALA A 154 18.41 -0.67 11.30
N PRO A 155 17.24 -0.96 11.92
CA PRO A 155 16.82 -2.33 12.21
C PRO A 155 16.65 -3.17 10.94
N ILE A 156 16.09 -2.59 9.88
CA ILE A 156 15.87 -3.26 8.59
C ILE A 156 17.20 -3.64 7.95
N LEU A 157 18.19 -2.75 7.99
CA LEU A 157 19.54 -3.05 7.53
C LEU A 157 20.21 -4.15 8.34
N THR A 158 20.11 -4.10 9.67
CA THR A 158 20.66 -5.15 10.53
C THR A 158 20.06 -6.51 10.19
N GLU A 159 18.74 -6.57 9.98
CA GLU A 159 18.06 -7.80 9.58
C GLU A 159 18.53 -8.31 8.21
N ILE A 160 18.68 -7.41 7.22
CA ILE A 160 19.23 -7.75 5.90
C ILE A 160 20.64 -8.31 6.06
N TRP A 161 21.54 -7.59 6.75
CA TRP A 161 22.93 -8.01 6.96
C TRP A 161 23.04 -9.36 7.66
N GLN A 162 22.27 -9.58 8.72
CA GLN A 162 22.25 -10.87 9.43
C GLN A 162 21.76 -11.99 8.52
N SER A 163 20.69 -11.76 7.75
CA SER A 163 20.15 -12.79 6.86
C SER A 163 21.08 -13.15 5.70
N VAL A 164 21.84 -12.18 5.19
CA VAL A 164 22.79 -12.36 4.09
C VAL A 164 24.08 -13.02 4.57
N SER A 165 24.58 -12.65 5.77
CA SER A 165 25.76 -13.28 6.36
C SER A 165 25.54 -14.76 6.68
N ILE A 166 24.31 -15.16 7.02
CA ILE A 166 23.96 -16.57 7.26
C ILE A 166 23.78 -17.34 5.94
N ALA A 167 23.27 -16.69 4.88
CA ALA A 167 23.09 -17.33 3.57
C ALA A 167 24.40 -17.50 2.78
N GLY A 168 25.47 -16.79 3.16
CA GLY A 168 26.80 -16.88 2.55
C GLY A 168 27.80 -17.79 3.27
N ALA A 169 27.39 -18.48 4.34
CA ALA A 169 28.17 -19.45 5.10
C ALA A 169 27.68 -20.89 4.82
#